data_AF-A0A915DIN0-F1
#
_entry.id   AF-A0A915DIN0-F1
#
_cell.length_a   1.000
_cell.length_b   1.000
_cell.length_c   1.000
_cell.angle_alpha   90.00
_cell.angle_beta   90.00
_cell.angle_gamma   90.00
#
_symmetry.space_group_name_H-M   'P 1'
#
loop_
_entity.id
_entity.type
_entity.pdbx_description
1 polymer ?
#
loop_
_entity_poly.entity_id
_entity_poly.type
_entity_poly.pdbx_seq_one_letter_code
_entity_poly.pdbx_strand_id
1 'polypeptide(L)'
;MVALKEILFEQLNFPSVRVGDEEFSTKWFLTGDMKFLCSLFGHLGPNATHACLLCEAPSTSFKENVAGEERTLDKIKESSKKYQEEFIKELKPAEKTALNRSCKSITKAPLVKINVNCVVPSPLHIILGLGQDLLNLVQKEAKTLGVEEQLEDVYKRLGADKRSWFQNFCGNHMRKLLTGDGPRNVANAIRNSPKYADLSQLLSLLGQIQCYAKACFLSSDEISMLSSACNLRVRKPMLSE
;
A
#
# COMPACT_ATOMS: atom_id res chain seq x y z
N MET A 1 25.56 -4.80 -20.29
CA MET A 1 24.54 -4.47 -19.26
C MET A 1 24.70 -5.25 -17.95
N VAL A 2 25.75 -6.08 -17.78
CA VAL A 2 26.03 -6.85 -16.55
C VAL A 2 26.86 -6.01 -15.56
N ALA A 3 27.88 -5.29 -16.04
CA ALA A 3 28.75 -4.46 -15.20
C ALA A 3 28.04 -3.29 -14.47
N LEU A 4 26.98 -2.71 -15.05
CA LEU A 4 26.21 -1.64 -14.41
C LEU A 4 25.35 -2.14 -13.22
N LYS A 5 24.97 -3.43 -13.19
CA LYS A 5 24.19 -4.01 -12.09
C LYS A 5 25.03 -4.26 -10.85
N GLU A 6 26.29 -4.65 -11.00
CA GLU A 6 27.19 -4.92 -9.89
C GLU A 6 27.73 -3.63 -9.27
N ILE A 7 28.07 -2.63 -10.09
CA ILE A 7 28.65 -1.37 -9.61
C ILE A 7 27.62 -0.51 -8.85
N LEU A 8 26.36 -0.42 -9.29
CA LEU A 8 25.39 0.47 -8.63
C LEU A 8 24.86 -0.06 -7.30
N PHE A 9 24.70 -1.38 -7.12
CA PHE A 9 24.01 -1.91 -5.94
C PHE A 9 24.93 -2.35 -4.81
N GLU A 10 26.19 -2.73 -5.10
CA GLU A 10 27.18 -2.92 -4.03
C GLU A 10 27.60 -1.59 -3.39
N GLN A 11 27.49 -0.49 -4.13
CA GLN A 11 27.83 0.86 -3.65
C GLN A 11 26.70 1.56 -2.87
N LEU A 12 25.48 1.01 -2.81
CA LEU A 12 24.34 1.68 -2.16
C LEU A 12 24.24 1.44 -0.65
N ASN A 13 25.19 0.72 -0.05
CA ASN A 13 25.23 0.50 1.39
C ASN A 13 26.54 1.04 1.96
N PHE A 14 26.63 2.36 2.10
CA PHE A 14 27.67 2.98 2.89
C PHE A 14 27.38 2.67 4.35
N PRO A 15 28.26 1.97 5.09
CA PRO A 15 28.07 1.69 6.52
C PRO A 15 28.35 2.94 7.37
N SER A 16 29.19 3.85 6.84
CA SER A 16 29.49 5.14 7.45
C SER A 16 29.67 6.22 6.40
N VAL A 17 29.49 7.46 6.83
CA VAL A 17 29.76 8.68 6.05
C VAL A 17 30.64 9.59 6.92
N ARG A 18 31.68 10.16 6.31
CA ARG A 18 32.53 11.16 6.96
C ARG A 18 32.03 12.57 6.65
N VAL A 19 31.84 13.39 7.67
CA VAL A 19 31.46 14.80 7.55
C VAL A 19 32.49 15.63 8.31
N GLY A 20 33.38 16.30 7.57
CA GLY A 20 34.58 16.91 8.16
C GLY A 20 35.53 15.83 8.70
N ASP A 21 35.89 15.94 9.98
CA ASP A 21 36.78 14.99 10.66
C ASP A 21 36.02 13.89 11.42
N GLU A 22 34.68 13.94 11.44
CA GLU A 22 33.84 12.99 12.16
C GLU A 22 33.27 11.91 11.23
N GLU A 23 33.18 10.69 11.73
CA GLU A 23 32.62 9.53 11.03
C GLU A 23 31.30 9.10 11.68
N PHE A 24 30.25 9.00 10.87
CA PHE A 24 28.90 8.67 11.32
C PHE A 24 28.48 7.33 10.75
N SER A 25 27.97 6.42 11.59
CA SER A 25 27.30 5.21 11.11
C SER A 25 25.99 5.57 10.39
N THR A 26 25.72 4.93 9.26
CA THR A 26 24.51 5.20 8.48
C THR A 26 23.55 4.02 8.45
N LYS A 27 22.25 4.30 8.50
CA LYS A 27 21.17 3.33 8.30
C LYS A 27 20.29 3.78 7.15
N TRP A 28 20.14 2.91 6.17
CA TRP A 28 19.39 3.20 4.95
C TRP A 28 17.98 2.63 5.04
N PHE A 29 16.99 3.48 4.72
CA PHE A 29 15.60 3.09 4.57
C PHE A 29 15.20 3.23 3.11
N LEU A 30 14.57 2.20 2.56
CA LEU A 30 14.15 2.16 1.16
C LEU A 30 12.67 2.46 1.06
N THR A 31 12.28 3.43 0.24
CA THR A 31 10.88 3.72 -0.05
C THR A 31 10.63 3.77 -1.56
N GLY A 32 9.37 3.67 -1.93
CA GLY A 32 8.91 3.70 -3.31
C GLY A 32 7.50 3.14 -3.43
N ASP A 33 6.96 3.18 -4.65
CA ASP A 33 5.73 2.47 -4.93
C ASP A 33 5.93 0.94 -4.86
N MET A 34 4.84 0.21 -4.68
CA MET A 34 4.88 -1.24 -4.47
C MET A 34 5.46 -1.99 -5.69
N LYS A 35 5.30 -1.47 -6.92
CA LYS A 35 5.82 -2.11 -8.13
C LYS A 35 7.34 -1.99 -8.18
N PHE A 36 7.88 -0.81 -7.86
CA PHE A 36 9.31 -0.57 -7.73
C PHE A 36 9.92 -1.47 -6.65
N LEU A 37 9.34 -1.47 -5.45
CA LEU A 37 9.82 -2.29 -4.34
C LEU A 37 9.75 -3.79 -4.67
N CYS A 38 8.64 -4.27 -5.25
CA CYS A 38 8.52 -5.67 -5.69
C CYS A 38 9.62 -6.04 -6.70
N SER A 39 9.90 -5.14 -7.64
CA SER A 39 10.95 -5.37 -8.65
C SER A 39 12.34 -5.48 -8.03
N LEU A 40 12.65 -4.67 -7.01
CA LEU A 40 13.92 -4.72 -6.29
C LEU A 40 14.10 -6.01 -5.48
N PHE A 41 13.03 -6.55 -4.91
CA PHE A 41 13.09 -7.79 -4.11
C PHE A 41 12.74 -9.05 -4.90
N GLY A 42 12.58 -8.95 -6.23
CA GLY A 42 12.25 -10.10 -7.09
C GLY A 42 10.86 -10.70 -6.87
N HIS A 43 9.96 -9.90 -6.30
CA HIS A 43 8.58 -10.25 -5.97
C HIS A 43 7.65 -10.07 -7.18
N LEU A 44 6.63 -10.94 -7.33
CA LEU A 44 5.70 -10.93 -8.47
C LEU A 44 4.79 -9.70 -8.55
N GLY A 45 4.65 -8.97 -7.45
CA GLY A 45 3.85 -7.74 -7.40
C GLY A 45 2.71 -7.78 -6.39
N PRO A 46 1.90 -6.70 -6.34
CA PRO A 46 0.83 -6.52 -5.35
C PRO A 46 -0.36 -7.46 -5.54
N ASN A 47 -0.54 -8.06 -6.72
CA ASN A 47 -1.66 -8.97 -7.01
C ASN A 47 -1.28 -10.45 -6.84
N ALA A 48 -0.10 -10.73 -6.27
CA ALA A 48 0.35 -12.10 -6.06
C ALA A 48 -0.41 -12.79 -4.91
N THR A 49 -0.32 -14.13 -4.84
CA THR A 49 -0.94 -14.88 -3.73
C THR A 49 -0.34 -14.47 -2.38
N HIS A 50 0.94 -14.13 -2.32
CA HIS A 50 1.57 -13.55 -1.14
C HIS A 50 1.92 -12.10 -1.49
N ALA A 51 0.99 -11.16 -1.32
CA ALA A 51 1.15 -9.81 -1.86
C ALA A 51 2.04 -8.89 -1.00
N CYS A 52 2.08 -9.11 0.31
CA CYS A 52 2.86 -8.27 1.23
C CYS A 52 4.35 -8.46 0.99
N LEU A 53 5.16 -7.40 1.04
CA LEU A 53 6.62 -7.49 0.99
C LEU A 53 7.25 -7.79 2.36
N LEU A 54 6.58 -7.42 3.45
CA LEU A 54 7.10 -7.56 4.82
C LEU A 54 6.81 -8.93 5.43
N CYS A 55 5.78 -9.64 4.97
CA CYS A 55 5.41 -10.95 5.50
C CYS A 55 4.95 -11.92 4.41
N GLU A 56 4.91 -13.21 4.77
CA GLU A 56 4.57 -14.32 3.89
C GLU A 56 3.10 -14.73 3.96
N ALA A 57 2.24 -13.90 4.56
CA ALA A 57 0.80 -14.17 4.60
C ALA A 57 0.21 -14.25 3.17
N PRO A 58 -0.63 -15.25 2.88
CA PRO A 58 -1.39 -15.27 1.63
C PRO A 58 -2.50 -14.20 1.67
N SER A 59 -2.86 -13.64 0.53
CA SER A 59 -3.88 -12.60 0.40
C SER A 59 -5.26 -13.04 0.94
N THR A 60 -5.52 -14.35 1.02
CA THR A 60 -6.73 -14.90 1.62
C THR A 60 -6.77 -14.74 3.14
N SER A 61 -5.63 -14.69 3.83
CA SER A 61 -5.58 -14.56 5.30
C SER A 61 -5.73 -13.12 5.79
N PHE A 62 -5.64 -12.12 4.90
CA PHE A 62 -5.85 -10.71 5.28
C PHE A 62 -7.26 -10.45 5.81
N LYS A 63 -8.25 -11.25 5.40
CA LYS A 63 -9.62 -11.20 5.95
C LYS A 63 -9.69 -11.52 7.45
N GLU A 64 -8.69 -12.23 7.95
CA GLU A 64 -8.61 -12.70 9.33
C GLU A 64 -7.64 -11.86 10.17
N ASN A 65 -7.02 -10.82 9.59
CA ASN A 65 -5.97 -9.99 10.22
C ASN A 65 -4.81 -10.83 10.78
N VAL A 66 -4.53 -11.99 10.18
CA VAL A 66 -3.42 -12.84 10.58
C VAL A 66 -2.16 -12.38 9.84
N ALA A 67 -1.23 -11.81 10.59
CA ALA A 67 0.12 -11.58 10.10
C ALA A 67 0.81 -12.94 9.86
N GLY A 68 1.40 -13.09 8.68
CA GLY A 68 2.25 -14.24 8.39
C GLY A 68 3.63 -14.07 9.00
N GLU A 69 4.48 -15.08 8.82
CA GLU A 69 5.89 -14.96 9.18
C GLU A 69 6.53 -13.76 8.47
N GLU A 70 7.44 -13.10 9.19
CA GLU A 70 8.25 -12.01 8.66
C GLU A 70 9.14 -12.52 7.52
N ARG A 71 9.21 -11.72 6.46
CA ARG A 71 10.06 -11.99 5.31
C ARG A 71 11.44 -11.39 5.57
N THR A 72 12.48 -12.20 5.42
CA THR A 72 13.88 -11.77 5.53
C THR A 72 14.58 -11.83 4.17
N LEU A 73 15.72 -11.16 4.04
CA LEU A 73 16.55 -11.25 2.82
C LEU A 73 16.98 -12.69 2.53
N ASP A 74 17.26 -13.49 3.56
CA ASP A 74 17.71 -14.86 3.38
C ASP A 74 16.57 -15.76 2.88
N LYS A 75 15.35 -15.60 3.43
CA LYS A 75 14.14 -16.28 2.91
C LYS A 75 13.84 -15.90 1.45
N ILE A 76 14.06 -14.64 1.08
CA ILE A 76 13.93 -14.19 -0.33
C ILE A 76 14.94 -14.90 -1.21
N LYS A 77 16.22 -14.94 -0.80
CA LYS A 77 17.28 -15.61 -1.58
C LYS A 77 16.98 -17.09 -1.75
N GLU A 78 16.60 -17.78 -0.67
CA GLU A 78 16.22 -19.21 -0.70
C GLU A 78 15.05 -19.45 -1.66
N SER A 79 13.96 -18.67 -1.52
CA SER A 79 12.79 -18.78 -2.39
C SER A 79 13.14 -18.52 -3.85
N SER A 80 14.00 -17.53 -4.13
CA SER A 80 14.43 -17.22 -5.49
C SER A 80 15.28 -18.34 -6.11
N LYS A 81 16.17 -18.97 -5.32
CA LYS A 81 16.99 -20.10 -5.75
C LYS A 81 16.12 -21.30 -6.11
N LYS A 82 15.21 -21.67 -5.19
CA LYS A 82 14.23 -22.73 -5.42
C LYS A 82 13.40 -22.48 -6.69
N TYR A 83 12.90 -21.25 -6.86
CA TYR A 83 12.14 -20.88 -8.03
C TYR A 83 12.94 -21.09 -9.32
N GLN A 84 14.20 -20.64 -9.36
CA GLN A 84 15.06 -20.77 -10.53
C GLN A 84 15.38 -22.24 -10.87
N GLU A 85 15.66 -23.07 -9.87
CA GLU A 85 15.95 -24.49 -10.05
C GLU A 85 14.74 -25.28 -10.58
N GLU A 86 13.54 -24.97 -10.07
CA GLU A 86 12.31 -25.66 -10.48
C GLU A 86 11.74 -25.13 -11.81
N PHE A 87 11.90 -23.84 -12.11
CA PHE A 87 11.35 -23.21 -13.32
C PHE A 87 12.01 -23.69 -14.62
N ILE A 88 13.24 -24.23 -14.56
CA ILE A 88 13.96 -24.78 -15.72
C ILE A 88 13.23 -25.98 -16.35
N LYS A 89 12.27 -26.59 -15.66
CA LYS A 89 11.62 -27.85 -16.04
C LYS A 89 10.40 -27.73 -16.98
N GLU A 90 10.24 -26.63 -17.72
CA GLU A 90 9.08 -26.36 -18.61
C GLU A 90 7.71 -26.65 -17.94
N LEU A 91 7.40 -25.89 -16.89
CA LEU A 91 6.19 -26.10 -16.08
C LEU A 91 4.89 -25.70 -16.81
N LYS A 92 3.84 -26.51 -16.65
CA LYS A 92 2.47 -26.18 -17.03
C LYS A 92 1.92 -25.02 -16.18
N PRO A 93 0.85 -24.31 -16.61
CA PRO A 93 0.31 -23.16 -15.87
C PRO A 93 -0.08 -23.45 -14.41
N ALA A 94 -0.66 -24.62 -14.14
CA ALA A 94 -1.04 -25.03 -12.79
C ALA A 94 0.20 -25.24 -11.89
N GLU A 95 1.23 -25.86 -12.44
CA GLU A 95 2.51 -26.12 -11.74
C GLU A 95 3.25 -24.81 -11.48
N LYS A 96 3.24 -23.88 -12.43
CA LYS A 96 3.77 -22.52 -12.23
C LYS A 96 3.06 -21.79 -11.09
N THR A 97 1.74 -21.93 -11.01
CA THR A 97 0.95 -21.32 -9.92
C THR A 97 1.30 -21.96 -8.57
N ALA A 98 1.45 -23.28 -8.51
CA ALA A 98 1.89 -23.98 -7.32
C ALA A 98 3.31 -23.57 -6.89
N LEU A 99 4.24 -23.42 -7.85
CA LEU A 99 5.60 -22.96 -7.61
C LEU A 99 5.62 -21.52 -7.07
N ASN A 100 4.83 -20.61 -7.66
CA ASN A 100 4.70 -19.23 -7.17
C ASN A 100 4.23 -19.19 -5.71
N ARG A 101 3.30 -20.09 -5.32
CA ARG A 101 2.83 -20.20 -3.93
C ARG A 101 3.89 -20.79 -3.01
N SER A 102 4.59 -21.84 -3.45
CA SER A 102 5.63 -22.50 -2.66
C SER A 102 6.85 -21.60 -2.44
N CYS A 103 7.13 -20.68 -3.37
CA CYS A 103 8.20 -19.68 -3.29
C CYS A 103 7.70 -18.31 -2.79
N LYS A 104 6.53 -18.24 -2.14
CA LYS A 104 5.98 -17.03 -1.53
C LYS A 104 5.99 -15.80 -2.44
N SER A 105 5.69 -16.03 -3.73
CA SER A 105 5.67 -15.03 -4.80
C SER A 105 7.01 -14.36 -5.12
N ILE A 106 8.13 -14.96 -4.70
CA ILE A 106 9.48 -14.58 -5.11
C ILE A 106 9.90 -15.39 -6.33
N THR A 107 10.43 -14.71 -7.34
CA THR A 107 10.86 -15.33 -8.60
C THR A 107 12.27 -14.96 -9.04
N LYS A 108 12.86 -13.93 -8.43
CA LYS A 108 14.20 -13.44 -8.75
C LYS A 108 14.94 -13.12 -7.45
N ALA A 109 16.26 -13.17 -7.52
CA ALA A 109 17.11 -12.70 -6.42
C ALA A 109 16.90 -11.19 -6.19
N PRO A 110 17.02 -10.71 -4.95
CA PRO A 110 16.91 -9.29 -4.66
C PRO A 110 18.09 -8.54 -5.27
N LEU A 111 17.83 -7.35 -5.81
CA LEU A 111 18.83 -6.46 -6.39
C LEU A 111 19.55 -5.62 -5.31
N VAL A 112 18.97 -5.51 -4.11
CA VAL A 112 19.49 -4.71 -3.00
C VAL A 112 19.81 -5.59 -1.79
N LYS A 113 20.84 -5.21 -1.03
CA LYS A 113 21.21 -5.83 0.26
C LYS A 113 20.59 -5.09 1.46
N ILE A 114 19.40 -4.50 1.28
CA ILE A 114 18.67 -3.76 2.34
C ILE A 114 17.74 -4.73 3.06
N ASN A 115 17.80 -4.77 4.39
CA ASN A 115 16.87 -5.59 5.18
C ASN A 115 15.43 -5.16 4.88
N VAL A 116 14.54 -6.13 4.66
CA VAL A 116 13.12 -5.91 4.37
C VAL A 116 12.45 -5.03 5.43
N ASN A 117 12.90 -5.09 6.68
CA ASN A 117 12.41 -4.26 7.78
C ASN A 117 12.84 -2.79 7.71
N CYS A 118 13.75 -2.46 6.79
CA CYS A 118 14.12 -1.09 6.44
C CYS A 118 13.38 -0.61 5.18
N VAL A 119 12.42 -1.38 4.67
CA VAL A 119 11.52 -0.94 3.60
C VAL A 119 10.35 -0.18 4.22
N VAL A 120 10.14 1.04 3.75
CA VAL A 120 9.04 1.92 4.18
C VAL A 120 8.05 2.02 3.03
N PRO A 121 6.87 1.35 3.12
CA PRO A 121 5.81 1.49 2.13
C PRO A 121 5.41 2.96 1.97
N SER A 122 5.22 3.41 0.73
CA SER A 122 4.84 4.80 0.47
C SER A 122 3.44 5.12 1.01
N PRO A 123 3.30 5.99 2.05
CA PRO A 123 1.99 6.32 2.61
C PRO A 123 1.06 6.95 1.56
N LEU A 124 1.61 7.74 0.65
CA LEU A 124 0.88 8.35 -0.46
C LEU A 124 0.12 7.30 -1.28
N HIS A 125 0.79 6.23 -1.71
CA HIS A 125 0.18 5.21 -2.56
C HIS A 125 -0.85 4.36 -1.80
N ILE A 126 -0.63 4.13 -0.51
CA ILE A 126 -1.60 3.44 0.36
C ILE A 126 -2.88 4.26 0.48
N ILE A 127 -2.76 5.56 0.80
CA ILE A 127 -3.90 6.47 0.91
C ILE A 127 -4.63 6.62 -0.43
N LEU A 128 -3.89 6.73 -1.54
CA LEU A 128 -4.48 6.80 -2.88
C LEU A 128 -5.31 5.55 -3.20
N GLY A 129 -4.77 4.36 -2.94
CA GLY A 129 -5.47 3.10 -3.19
C GLY A 129 -6.73 2.96 -2.32
N LEU A 130 -6.57 3.06 -1.00
CA LEU A 130 -7.69 2.93 -0.05
C LEU A 130 -8.74 4.03 -0.25
N GLY A 131 -8.30 5.26 -0.51
CA GLY A 131 -9.19 6.39 -0.76
C GLY A 131 -9.99 6.23 -2.04
N GLN A 132 -9.37 5.71 -3.11
CA GLN A 132 -10.07 5.41 -4.34
C GLN A 132 -11.13 4.31 -4.14
N ASP A 133 -10.77 3.22 -3.45
CA ASP A 133 -11.71 2.12 -3.17
C ASP A 133 -12.90 2.61 -2.33
N LEU A 134 -12.63 3.41 -1.30
CA LEU A 134 -13.67 3.96 -0.43
C LEU A 134 -14.59 4.93 -1.19
N LEU A 135 -14.03 5.81 -2.02
CA LEU A 135 -14.85 6.72 -2.83
C LEU A 135 -15.63 5.97 -3.91
N ASN A 136 -15.11 4.86 -4.45
CA ASN A 136 -15.88 4.00 -5.35
C ASN A 136 -17.10 3.40 -4.64
N LEU A 137 -17.00 3.02 -3.35
CA LEU A 137 -18.15 2.58 -2.56
C LEU A 137 -19.17 3.70 -2.37
N VAL A 138 -18.73 4.93 -2.08
CA VAL A 138 -19.61 6.10 -1.99
C VAL A 138 -20.30 6.38 -3.33
N GLN A 139 -19.57 6.30 -4.45
CA GLN A 139 -20.14 6.46 -5.79
C GLN A 139 -21.17 5.37 -6.13
N LYS A 140 -20.89 4.10 -5.77
CA LYS A 140 -21.86 3.00 -5.92
C LYS A 140 -23.13 3.28 -5.13
N GLU A 141 -22.99 3.76 -3.90
CA GLU A 141 -24.14 4.07 -3.04
C GLU A 141 -24.93 5.29 -3.52
N ALA A 142 -24.25 6.34 -3.98
CA ALA A 142 -24.89 7.50 -4.59
C ALA A 142 -25.71 7.11 -5.81
N LYS A 143 -25.20 6.17 -6.62
CA LYS A 143 -25.93 5.60 -7.76
C LYS A 143 -27.18 4.82 -7.34
N THR A 144 -27.10 4.03 -6.27
CA THR A 144 -28.28 3.33 -5.72
C THR A 144 -29.36 4.30 -5.25
N LEU A 145 -28.95 5.49 -4.76
CA LEU A 145 -29.86 6.52 -4.26
C LEU A 145 -30.32 7.53 -5.33
N GLY A 146 -29.74 7.52 -6.53
CA GLY A 146 -30.02 8.51 -7.57
C GLY A 146 -29.51 9.92 -7.24
N VAL A 147 -28.37 10.04 -6.54
CA VAL A 147 -27.78 11.32 -6.09
C VAL A 147 -26.37 11.55 -6.65
N GLU A 148 -26.03 10.94 -7.79
CA GLU A 148 -24.71 11.05 -8.41
C GLU A 148 -24.31 12.49 -8.73
N GLU A 149 -25.23 13.27 -9.28
CA GLU A 149 -24.99 14.68 -9.63
C GLU A 149 -24.66 15.52 -8.39
N GLN A 150 -25.36 15.27 -7.26
CA GLN A 150 -25.08 15.95 -5.99
C GLN A 150 -23.67 15.60 -5.47
N LEU A 151 -23.25 14.34 -5.61
CA LEU A 151 -21.92 13.91 -5.22
C LEU A 151 -20.83 14.53 -6.12
N GLU A 152 -21.08 14.61 -7.43
CA GLU A 152 -20.16 15.28 -8.36
C GLU A 152 -20.03 16.78 -8.05
N ASP A 153 -21.12 17.45 -7.69
CA ASP A 153 -21.09 18.85 -7.26
C ASP A 153 -20.30 19.03 -5.96
N VAL A 154 -20.41 18.10 -5.01
CA VAL A 154 -19.54 18.08 -3.82
C VAL A 154 -18.08 18.00 -4.23
N TYR A 155 -17.71 17.09 -5.14
CA TYR A 155 -16.34 16.96 -5.61
C TYR A 155 -15.84 18.25 -6.28
N LYS A 156 -16.65 18.86 -7.16
CA LYS A 156 -16.30 20.12 -7.82
C LYS A 156 -16.10 21.26 -6.82
N ARG A 157 -17.00 21.43 -5.85
CA ARG A 157 -16.89 22.46 -4.80
C ARG A 157 -15.64 22.29 -3.93
N LEU A 158 -15.26 21.06 -3.64
CA LEU A 158 -14.00 20.77 -2.94
C LEU A 158 -12.77 20.93 -3.84
N GLY A 159 -12.96 21.15 -5.14
CA GLY A 159 -11.90 21.29 -6.13
C GLY A 159 -11.23 19.96 -6.49
N ALA A 160 -11.98 18.87 -6.41
CA ALA A 160 -11.58 17.51 -6.77
C ALA A 160 -12.33 17.02 -8.01
N ASP A 161 -12.39 17.87 -9.05
CA ASP A 161 -13.12 17.59 -10.28
C ASP A 161 -12.47 16.46 -11.08
N LYS A 162 -13.21 15.36 -11.28
CA LYS A 162 -12.83 14.30 -12.22
C LYS A 162 -13.13 14.81 -13.62
N ARG A 163 -12.13 15.40 -14.27
CA ARG A 163 -12.21 15.61 -15.73
C ARG A 163 -12.53 14.28 -16.40
N SER A 164 -13.37 14.30 -17.43
CA SER A 164 -13.87 13.12 -18.15
C SER A 164 -12.81 12.12 -18.63
N TRP A 165 -11.54 12.53 -18.75
CA TRP A 165 -10.42 11.66 -19.11
C TRP A 165 -9.74 10.96 -17.91
N PHE A 166 -9.97 11.39 -16.66
CA PHE A 166 -9.41 10.78 -15.46
C PHE A 166 -10.47 9.94 -14.74
N GLN A 167 -10.35 8.61 -14.82
CA GLN A 167 -11.24 7.72 -14.05
C GLN A 167 -10.94 7.75 -12.54
N ASN A 168 -9.70 8.09 -12.17
CA ASN A 168 -9.20 8.05 -10.79
C ASN A 168 -8.89 9.45 -10.24
N PHE A 169 -9.02 9.60 -8.94
CA PHE A 169 -8.58 10.79 -8.21
C PHE A 169 -7.06 10.80 -8.05
N CYS A 170 -6.44 11.98 -8.16
CA CYS A 170 -5.01 12.16 -7.90
C CYS A 170 -4.75 12.51 -6.42
N GLY A 171 -3.48 12.60 -6.03
CA GLY A 171 -3.09 12.93 -4.64
C GLY A 171 -3.66 14.25 -4.13
N ASN A 172 -3.74 15.27 -5.00
CA ASN A 172 -4.34 16.56 -4.64
C ASN A 172 -5.85 16.45 -4.42
N HIS A 173 -6.53 15.62 -5.20
CA HIS A 173 -7.96 15.35 -4.99
C HIS A 173 -8.17 14.61 -3.67
N MET A 174 -7.40 13.54 -3.40
CA MET A 174 -7.49 12.81 -2.13
C MET A 174 -7.29 13.72 -0.94
N ARG A 175 -6.28 14.61 -0.97
CA ARG A 175 -6.08 15.59 0.09
C ARG A 175 -7.32 16.44 0.33
N LYS A 176 -7.99 16.92 -0.71
CA LYS A 176 -9.20 17.76 -0.58
C LYS A 176 -10.41 16.97 -0.08
N LEU A 177 -10.55 15.72 -0.50
CA LEU A 177 -11.69 14.87 -0.17
C LEU A 177 -11.60 14.22 1.21
N LEU A 178 -10.38 13.98 1.71
CA LEU A 178 -10.15 13.27 2.96
C LEU A 178 -9.68 14.16 4.11
N THR A 179 -9.45 15.47 3.91
CA THR A 179 -9.03 16.38 4.99
C THR A 179 -10.04 17.50 5.21
N GLY A 180 -9.98 18.14 6.39
CA GLY A 180 -10.89 19.21 6.78
C GLY A 180 -12.36 18.76 6.74
N ASP A 181 -13.21 19.54 6.08
CA ASP A 181 -14.64 19.22 5.89
C ASP A 181 -14.92 18.22 4.76
N GLY A 182 -13.89 17.80 4.01
CA GLY A 182 -14.01 16.89 2.88
C GLY A 182 -14.79 15.60 3.21
N PRO A 183 -14.34 14.80 4.21
CA PRO A 183 -15.01 13.55 4.59
C PRO A 183 -16.50 13.72 4.87
N ARG A 184 -16.83 14.75 5.65
CA ARG A 184 -18.21 15.08 6.03
C ARG A 184 -19.05 15.47 4.81
N ASN A 185 -18.51 16.32 3.94
CA ASN A 185 -19.23 16.78 2.76
C ASN A 185 -19.48 15.64 1.76
N VAL A 186 -18.50 14.76 1.56
CA VAL A 186 -18.63 13.57 0.71
C VAL A 186 -19.66 12.60 1.29
N ALA A 187 -19.57 12.29 2.59
CA ALA A 187 -20.54 11.41 3.24
C ALA A 187 -21.97 11.98 3.22
N ASN A 188 -22.13 13.30 3.39
CA ASN A 188 -23.44 13.95 3.42
C ASN A 188 -24.20 13.84 2.09
N ALA A 189 -23.52 13.64 0.96
CA ALA A 189 -24.18 13.36 -0.32
C ALA A 189 -25.02 12.08 -0.28
N ILE A 190 -24.62 11.11 0.57
CA ILE A 190 -25.32 9.83 0.75
C ILE A 190 -25.98 9.72 2.13
N ARG A 191 -26.36 10.85 2.75
CA ARG A 191 -26.94 10.90 4.13
C ARG A 191 -28.15 9.99 4.36
N ASN A 192 -28.90 9.66 3.30
CA ASN A 192 -30.08 8.82 3.38
C ASN A 192 -29.75 7.32 3.17
N SER A 193 -28.48 6.98 2.94
CA SER A 193 -28.02 5.60 2.81
C SER A 193 -28.02 4.90 4.17
N PRO A 194 -28.43 3.62 4.25
CA PRO A 194 -28.20 2.80 5.44
C PRO A 194 -26.70 2.62 5.77
N LYS A 195 -25.80 2.86 4.80
CA LYS A 195 -24.35 2.77 4.95
C LYS A 195 -23.69 4.11 5.30
N TYR A 196 -24.46 5.18 5.46
CA TYR A 196 -23.93 6.52 5.75
C TYR A 196 -22.99 6.52 6.96
N ALA A 197 -23.40 5.90 8.07
CA ALA A 197 -22.61 5.88 9.30
C ALA A 197 -21.24 5.23 9.10
N ASP A 198 -21.21 4.05 8.46
CA ASP A 198 -19.97 3.29 8.22
C ASP A 198 -19.05 4.02 7.24
N LEU A 199 -19.58 4.51 6.11
CA LEU A 199 -18.79 5.23 5.10
C LEU A 199 -18.27 6.58 5.62
N SER A 200 -19.08 7.31 6.40
CA SER A 200 -18.66 8.55 7.05
C SER A 200 -17.52 8.33 8.05
N GLN A 201 -17.63 7.28 8.86
CA GLN A 201 -16.57 6.89 9.79
C GLN A 201 -15.29 6.51 9.06
N LEU A 202 -15.39 5.69 8.01
CA LEU A 202 -14.26 5.27 7.18
C LEU A 202 -13.55 6.45 6.51
N LEU A 203 -14.30 7.39 5.92
CA LEU A 203 -13.73 8.57 5.27
C LEU A 203 -12.97 9.44 6.29
N SER A 204 -13.54 9.59 7.48
CA SER A 204 -12.94 10.36 8.57
C SER A 204 -11.66 9.70 9.10
N LEU A 205 -11.67 8.38 9.31
CA LEU A 205 -10.51 7.62 9.77
C LEU A 205 -9.37 7.67 8.74
N LEU A 206 -9.68 7.45 7.46
CA LEU A 206 -8.68 7.52 6.41
C LEU A 206 -8.08 8.94 6.29
N GLY A 207 -8.91 9.97 6.48
CA GLY A 207 -8.48 11.36 6.60
C GLY A 207 -7.50 11.61 7.74
N GLN A 208 -7.78 11.05 8.92
CA GLN A 208 -6.87 11.12 10.07
C GLN A 208 -5.54 10.43 9.77
N ILE A 209 -5.56 9.22 9.18
CA ILE A 209 -4.34 8.51 8.79
C ILE A 209 -3.53 9.34 7.78
N GLN A 210 -4.19 9.95 6.79
CA GLN A 210 -3.52 10.82 5.83
C GLN A 210 -2.85 12.04 6.49
N CYS A 211 -3.43 12.60 7.56
CA CYS A 211 -2.80 13.69 8.30
C CYS A 211 -1.47 13.30 8.95
N TYR A 212 -1.28 12.01 9.28
CA TYR A 212 -0.04 11.46 9.82
C TYR A 212 0.93 10.97 8.75
N ALA A 213 0.51 10.89 7.48
CA ALA A 213 1.34 10.52 6.33
C ALA A 213 2.26 11.67 5.86
N LYS A 214 2.78 12.48 6.79
CA LYS A 214 3.66 13.63 6.52
C LYS A 214 5.11 13.24 6.76
N ALA A 215 6.04 13.92 6.10
CA ALA A 215 7.47 13.78 6.33
C ALA A 215 7.91 14.54 7.60
N CYS A 216 7.41 14.11 8.76
CA CYS A 216 7.76 14.67 10.06
C CYS A 216 7.83 13.58 11.13
N PHE A 217 8.52 13.88 12.23
CA PHE A 217 8.46 13.05 13.41
C PHE A 217 7.10 13.22 14.07
N LEU A 218 6.44 12.10 14.37
CA LEU A 218 5.21 12.07 15.15
C LEU A 218 5.56 12.00 16.63
N SER A 219 4.82 12.75 17.45
CA SER A 219 4.83 12.60 18.90
C SER A 219 4.27 11.25 19.33
N SER A 220 4.54 10.83 20.57
CA SER A 220 4.00 9.58 21.13
C SER A 220 2.47 9.55 21.11
N ASP A 221 1.83 10.70 21.34
CA ASP A 221 0.37 10.83 21.30
C ASP A 221 -0.16 10.64 19.87
N GLU A 222 0.48 11.23 18.86
CA GLU A 222 0.12 11.05 17.46
C GLU A 222 0.32 9.59 17.00
N ILE A 223 1.37 8.92 17.47
CA ILE A 223 1.61 7.49 17.22
C ILE A 223 0.50 6.64 17.86
N SER A 224 0.09 6.98 19.08
CA SER A 224 -1.02 6.30 19.76
C SER A 224 -2.33 6.48 18.98
N MET A 225 -2.65 7.71 18.58
CA MET A 225 -3.84 8.02 17.78
C MET A 225 -3.84 7.28 16.44
N LEU A 226 -2.71 7.24 15.73
CA LEU A 226 -2.56 6.49 14.48
C LEU A 226 -2.79 4.99 14.72
N SER A 227 -2.21 4.43 15.78
CA SER A 227 -2.39 3.02 16.13
C SER A 227 -3.84 2.69 16.44
N SER A 228 -4.54 3.55 17.18
CA SER A 228 -5.98 3.40 17.44
C SER A 228 -6.81 3.47 16.17
N ALA A 229 -6.51 4.40 15.26
CA ALA A 229 -7.21 4.52 13.97
C ALA A 229 -7.01 3.28 13.08
N CYS A 230 -5.79 2.72 13.05
CA CYS A 230 -5.49 1.49 12.30
C CYS A 230 -6.15 0.23 12.91
N ASN A 231 -6.34 0.20 14.23
CA ASN A 231 -6.93 -0.94 14.95
C ASN A 231 -8.48 -0.92 14.99
N LEU A 232 -9.10 0.17 14.52
CA LEU A 232 -10.55 0.30 14.49
C LEU A 232 -11.13 -0.68 13.46
N ARG A 233 -11.66 -1.80 13.96
CA ARG A 233 -12.39 -2.78 13.15
C ARG A 233 -13.67 -2.14 12.65
N VAL A 234 -13.73 -1.87 11.36
CA VAL A 234 -15.01 -1.63 10.69
C VAL A 234 -15.76 -2.96 10.77
N ARG A 235 -16.99 -2.91 11.32
CA ARG A 235 -17.81 -4.10 11.45
C ARG A 235 -17.99 -4.74 10.07
N LYS A 236 -18.24 -6.05 10.04
CA LYS A 236 -18.19 -6.87 8.83
C LYS A 236 -19.35 -6.75 7.82
N PRO A 237 -20.38 -5.85 7.86
CA PRO A 237 -21.51 -6.04 6.94
C PRO A 237 -21.38 -5.38 5.56
N MET A 238 -20.31 -4.66 5.23
CA MET A 238 -20.31 -3.86 3.98
C MET A 238 -19.90 -4.59 2.69
N LEU A 239 -19.31 -5.79 2.75
CA LEU A 239 -18.70 -6.45 1.58
C LEU A 239 -19.36 -7.79 1.19
N SER A 240 -20.47 -8.17 1.83
CA SER A 240 -21.27 -9.32 1.42
C SER A 240 -22.50 -8.86 0.65
N GLU A 241 -22.30 -8.55 -0.64
CA GLU A 241 -23.30 -8.55 -1.73
C GLU A 241 -22.61 -8.38 -3.09
#